data_AF-A0A1T2Y2G1-F1
#
_entry.id   AF-A0A1T2Y2G1-F1
#
_cell.length_a   1.000
_cell.length_b   1.000
_cell.length_c   1.000
_cell.angle_alpha   90.00
_cell.angle_beta   90.00
_cell.angle_gamma   90.00
#
_symmetry.space_group_name_H-M   'P 1'
#
loop_
_entity.id
_entity.type
_entity.pdbx_description
1 polymer ?
#
loop_
_entity_poly.entity_id
_entity_poly.type
_entity_poly.pdbx_seq_one_letter_code
_entity_poly.pdbx_strand_id
1 'polypeptide(L)'
;MKRWQQRALLALCSVGLCSGASANLTFSGTLNEPPPCTIDAGNTIEVDFGDVGVKRVDGVKYRRGVGYTITCGPATLPWELKLSINGSATAFDGAAVQTNVPALGIRIFQNSVPFLLNTPLDITLSSPPTLEVVPVKQPGAILAPARFSAVATLLAEYE
;
A
#
# COMPACT_ATOMS: atom_id res chain seq x y z
N MET A 1 -72.37 37.83 -62.85
CA MET A 1 -73.19 36.86 -62.09
C MET A 1 -72.39 36.37 -60.89
N LYS A 2 -72.91 36.59 -59.67
CA LYS A 2 -72.31 36.20 -58.37
C LYS A 2 -72.37 34.66 -58.17
N ARG A 3 -71.31 34.07 -57.59
CA ARG A 3 -71.26 32.80 -56.81
C ARG A 3 -70.01 32.93 -55.91
N TRP A 4 -70.02 33.15 -54.59
CA TRP A 4 -70.62 32.52 -53.41
C TRP A 4 -70.09 31.10 -53.08
N GLN A 5 -69.21 31.07 -52.06
CA GLN A 5 -68.77 29.97 -51.15
C GLN A 5 -67.91 28.84 -51.74
N GLN A 6 -66.95 28.25 -51.02
CA GLN A 6 -67.03 27.70 -49.65
C GLN A 6 -65.68 27.75 -48.90
N ARG A 7 -65.78 27.82 -47.57
CA ARG A 7 -64.69 27.66 -46.60
C ARG A 7 -64.28 26.19 -46.52
N ALA A 8 -63.00 25.89 -46.62
CA ALA A 8 -62.43 24.61 -46.19
C ALA A 8 -61.30 24.89 -45.21
N LEU A 9 -61.51 24.55 -43.93
CA LEU A 9 -60.49 24.58 -42.89
C LEU A 9 -59.62 23.33 -43.03
N LEU A 10 -58.35 23.51 -43.38
CA LEU A 10 -57.32 22.47 -43.37
C LEU A 10 -56.66 22.45 -41.98
N ALA A 11 -57.06 21.50 -41.14
CA ALA A 11 -56.38 21.20 -39.88
C ALA A 11 -55.11 20.38 -40.20
N LEU A 12 -53.96 21.05 -40.20
CA LEU A 12 -52.66 20.44 -40.43
C LEU A 12 -52.22 19.70 -39.15
N CYS A 13 -52.36 18.37 -39.14
CA CYS A 13 -51.89 17.53 -38.04
C CYS A 13 -50.36 17.47 -38.11
N SER A 14 -49.68 18.24 -37.25
CA SER A 14 -48.22 18.22 -37.11
C SER A 14 -47.79 16.90 -36.46
N VAL A 15 -47.46 15.91 -37.29
CA VAL A 15 -46.78 14.69 -36.86
C VAL A 15 -45.37 15.11 -36.41
N GLY A 16 -45.16 15.24 -35.11
CA GLY A 16 -43.83 15.42 -34.53
C GLY A 16 -43.02 14.14 -34.73
N LEU A 17 -42.12 14.12 -35.72
CA LEU A 17 -41.10 13.07 -35.82
C LEU A 17 -40.12 13.23 -34.65
N CYS A 18 -40.17 12.34 -33.67
CA CYS A 18 -39.05 12.15 -32.74
C CYS A 18 -37.84 11.66 -33.54
N SER A 19 -36.89 12.55 -33.83
CA SER A 19 -35.60 12.18 -34.40
C SER A 19 -34.74 11.57 -33.29
N GLY A 20 -34.65 10.24 -33.25
CA GLY A 20 -33.67 9.53 -32.44
C GLY A 20 -32.36 9.40 -33.21
N ALA A 21 -31.24 9.72 -32.56
CA ALA A 21 -29.90 9.47 -33.10
C ALA A 21 -29.23 8.36 -32.29
N SER A 22 -28.57 7.43 -32.98
CA SER A 22 -27.72 6.41 -32.38
C SER A 22 -26.36 6.42 -33.06
N ALA A 23 -25.32 6.10 -32.29
CA ALA A 23 -23.96 5.93 -32.79
C ALA A 23 -23.33 4.71 -32.11
N ASN A 24 -22.41 4.07 -32.82
CA ASN A 24 -21.60 2.99 -32.27
C ASN A 24 -20.41 3.59 -31.52
N LEU A 25 -20.15 3.07 -30.33
CA LEU A 25 -18.92 3.34 -29.58
C LEU A 25 -17.95 2.18 -29.78
N THR A 26 -16.69 2.49 -30.02
CA THR A 26 -15.61 1.49 -30.13
C THR A 26 -14.54 1.80 -29.12
N PHE A 27 -14.12 0.79 -28.38
CA PHE A 27 -13.08 0.89 -27.36
C PHE A 27 -11.90 0.01 -27.77
N SER A 28 -10.68 0.51 -27.62
CA SER A 28 -9.45 -0.25 -27.86
C SER A 28 -8.39 0.14 -26.84
N GLY A 29 -7.47 -0.78 -26.56
CA GLY A 29 -6.41 -0.58 -25.57
C GLY A 29 -5.45 -1.78 -25.53
N THR A 30 -4.48 -1.73 -24.62
CA THR A 30 -3.56 -2.83 -24.34
C THR A 30 -3.64 -3.19 -22.86
N LEU A 31 -3.44 -4.47 -22.54
CA LEU A 31 -3.36 -4.97 -21.17
C LEU A 31 -1.90 -5.38 -20.92
N ASN A 32 -1.25 -4.75 -19.94
CA ASN A 32 0.14 -5.04 -19.59
C ASN A 32 0.20 -5.48 -18.13
N GLU A 33 0.89 -6.58 -17.86
CA GLU A 33 1.11 -7.12 -16.52
C GLU A 33 2.44 -6.60 -15.96
N PRO A 34 2.49 -6.10 -14.71
CA PRO A 34 3.74 -5.78 -14.05
C PRO A 34 4.62 -7.02 -13.88
N PRO A 35 5.96 -6.88 -13.93
CA PRO A 35 6.85 -8.02 -13.74
C PRO A 35 6.73 -8.59 -12.31
N PRO A 36 6.98 -9.89 -12.10
CA PRO A 36 6.98 -10.47 -10.77
C PRO A 36 8.15 -9.94 -9.93
N CYS A 37 7.92 -9.67 -8.65
CA CYS A 37 8.95 -9.33 -7.66
C CYS A 37 9.05 -10.38 -6.56
N THR A 38 10.24 -10.54 -6.01
CA THR A 38 10.52 -11.37 -4.83
C THR A 38 11.36 -10.58 -3.84
N ILE A 39 11.06 -10.74 -2.55
CA ILE A 39 11.88 -10.25 -1.45
C ILE A 39 12.66 -11.42 -0.90
N ASP A 40 13.99 -11.26 -0.79
CA ASP A 40 14.91 -12.24 -0.22
C ASP A 40 14.76 -13.66 -0.78
N ALA A 41 14.49 -13.76 -2.09
CA ALA A 41 14.18 -15.01 -2.79
C ALA A 41 13.02 -15.83 -2.16
N GLY A 42 12.11 -15.18 -1.43
CA GLY A 42 11.00 -15.80 -0.73
C GLY A 42 11.36 -16.39 0.64
N ASN A 43 12.58 -16.20 1.12
CA ASN A 43 13.00 -16.65 2.44
C ASN A 43 12.48 -15.73 3.55
N THR A 44 12.50 -16.26 4.77
CA THR A 44 12.21 -15.45 5.97
C THR A 44 13.45 -14.64 6.35
N ILE A 45 13.29 -13.34 6.47
CA ILE A 45 14.34 -12.45 6.99
C ILE A 45 14.25 -12.49 8.52
N GLU A 46 15.28 -13.04 9.16
CA GLU A 46 15.35 -13.14 10.62
C GLU A 46 16.29 -12.08 11.20
N VAL A 47 15.83 -11.42 12.27
CA VAL A 47 16.67 -10.51 13.06
C VAL A 47 16.71 -11.00 14.50
N ASP A 48 17.89 -11.48 14.92
CA ASP A 48 18.13 -11.91 16.29
C ASP A 48 18.66 -10.75 17.14
N PHE A 49 17.92 -10.41 18.20
CA PHE A 49 18.33 -9.42 19.18
C PHE A 49 19.21 -10.00 20.29
N GLY A 50 19.26 -11.33 20.42
CA GLY A 50 19.88 -12.03 21.56
C GLY A 50 19.24 -11.60 22.88
N ASP A 51 20.07 -11.46 23.91
CA ASP A 51 19.60 -11.04 25.23
C ASP A 51 19.37 -9.53 25.33
N VAL A 52 18.10 -9.16 25.51
CA VAL A 52 17.67 -7.77 25.72
C VAL A 52 17.32 -7.54 27.19
N GLY A 53 18.14 -6.73 27.87
CA GLY A 53 17.84 -6.34 29.25
C GLY A 53 16.59 -5.45 29.33
N VAL A 54 15.57 -5.85 30.09
CA VAL A 54 14.28 -5.14 30.22
C VAL A 54 14.39 -3.65 30.61
N LYS A 55 15.40 -3.28 31.40
CA LYS A 55 15.70 -1.89 31.80
C LYS A 55 16.47 -1.08 30.75
N ARG A 56 16.92 -1.72 29.67
CA ARG A 56 17.74 -1.15 28.59
C ARG A 56 16.97 -0.97 27.29
N VAL A 57 15.66 -1.28 27.28
CA VAL A 57 14.76 -1.01 26.15
C VAL A 57 14.39 0.47 26.19
N ASP A 58 15.17 1.27 25.47
CA ASP A 58 15.06 2.74 25.39
C ASP A 58 14.72 3.23 23.96
N GLY A 59 14.55 2.31 23.00
CA GLY A 59 14.32 2.62 21.59
C GLY A 59 15.56 3.06 20.82
N VAL A 60 16.75 2.93 21.41
CA VAL A 60 18.05 3.24 20.78
C VAL A 60 18.98 2.03 20.85
N LYS A 61 19.13 1.41 22.03
CA LYS A 61 19.96 0.21 22.20
C LYS A 61 19.40 -0.98 21.45
N TYR A 62 20.29 -1.89 21.08
CA TYR A 62 19.98 -3.11 20.35
C TYR A 62 19.42 -2.88 18.94
N ARG A 63 19.65 -1.69 18.35
CA ARG A 63 19.35 -1.45 16.94
C ARG A 63 20.09 -2.48 16.07
N ARG A 64 19.40 -3.01 15.07
CA ARG A 64 19.91 -3.95 14.07
C ARG A 64 19.49 -3.51 12.69
N GLY A 65 20.37 -3.67 11.71
CA GLY A 65 19.98 -3.59 10.31
C GLY A 65 19.16 -4.81 9.91
N VAL A 66 18.21 -4.62 9.00
CA VAL A 66 17.47 -5.71 8.35
C VAL A 66 18.12 -5.91 6.98
N GLY A 67 18.87 -7.01 6.83
CA GLY A 67 19.43 -7.39 5.53
C GLY A 67 18.33 -7.98 4.66
N TYR A 68 17.93 -7.26 3.60
CA TYR A 68 16.92 -7.73 2.66
C TYR A 68 17.35 -7.38 1.23
N THR A 69 16.81 -8.13 0.27
CA THR A 69 17.00 -7.88 -1.17
C THR A 69 15.65 -7.86 -1.86
N ILE A 70 15.50 -7.03 -2.89
CA ILE A 70 14.33 -7.02 -3.77
C ILE A 70 14.82 -7.39 -5.17
N THR A 71 14.26 -8.44 -5.75
CA THR A 71 14.54 -8.85 -7.13
C THR A 71 13.24 -8.88 -7.92
N CYS A 72 13.16 -8.06 -8.97
CA CYS A 72 12.03 -8.01 -9.88
C CYS A 72 12.45 -8.42 -11.29
N GLY A 73 11.50 -8.99 -12.04
CA GLY A 73 11.69 -9.32 -13.45
C GLY A 73 11.92 -8.07 -14.33
N PRO A 74 12.34 -8.25 -15.59
CA PRO A 74 12.54 -7.14 -16.51
C PRO A 74 11.23 -6.38 -16.75
N ALA A 75 11.26 -5.06 -16.53
CA ALA A 75 10.14 -4.18 -16.80
C ALA A 75 10.21 -3.61 -18.22
N THR A 76 9.10 -3.65 -18.95
CA THR A 76 8.96 -3.02 -20.29
C THR A 76 8.32 -1.63 -20.23
N LEU A 77 7.76 -1.26 -19.08
CA LEU A 77 7.10 0.00 -18.78
C LEU A 77 7.66 0.59 -17.48
N PRO A 78 7.53 1.91 -17.24
CA PRO A 78 8.04 2.58 -16.05
C PRO A 78 7.09 2.37 -14.85
N TRP A 79 6.94 1.12 -14.39
CA TRP A 79 6.11 0.79 -13.23
C TRP A 79 6.68 1.41 -11.95
N GLU A 80 5.80 2.00 -11.14
CA GLU A 80 6.18 2.55 -9.83
C GLU A 80 6.15 1.43 -8.79
N LEU A 81 7.23 1.31 -8.00
CA LEU A 81 7.35 0.26 -6.99
C LEU A 81 7.17 0.86 -5.59
N LYS A 82 6.27 0.27 -4.81
CA LYS A 82 6.03 0.61 -3.42
C LYS A 82 6.52 -0.47 -2.49
N LEU A 83 7.05 -0.04 -1.35
CA LEU A 83 7.46 -0.89 -0.24
C LEU A 83 6.57 -0.61 0.96
N SER A 84 6.12 -1.64 1.66
CA SER A 84 5.39 -1.52 2.92
C SER A 84 5.80 -2.61 3.90
N ILE A 85 5.61 -2.33 5.19
CA ILE A 85 5.71 -3.34 6.25
C ILE A 85 4.33 -3.52 6.86
N ASN A 86 3.74 -4.68 6.61
CA ASN A 86 2.37 -4.99 7.00
C ASN A 86 2.38 -5.86 8.25
N GLY A 87 1.60 -5.45 9.24
CA GLY A 87 1.58 -6.13 10.53
C GLY A 87 0.70 -5.43 11.56
N SER A 88 0.61 -6.06 12.73
CA SER A 88 -0.12 -5.49 13.86
C SER A 88 0.75 -4.44 14.56
N ALA A 89 0.33 -3.18 14.51
CA ALA A 89 1.01 -2.08 15.18
C ALA A 89 0.71 -2.07 16.69
N THR A 90 1.67 -1.67 17.49
CA THR A 90 1.41 -1.39 18.91
C THR A 90 0.50 -0.16 19.07
N ALA A 91 -0.27 -0.13 20.15
CA ALA A 91 -1.14 1.01 20.46
C ALA A 91 -0.38 2.31 20.83
N PHE A 92 0.91 2.20 21.19
CA PHE A 92 1.72 3.33 21.65
C PHE A 92 2.73 3.82 20.61
N ASP A 93 2.90 3.09 19.50
CA ASP A 93 3.85 3.41 18.45
C ASP A 93 3.42 2.73 17.13
N GLY A 94 2.95 3.53 16.18
CA GLY A 94 2.47 3.06 14.88
C GLY A 94 3.57 2.52 13.95
N ALA A 95 4.84 2.77 14.27
CA ALA A 95 5.99 2.20 13.56
C ALA A 95 6.53 0.92 14.23
N ALA A 96 5.90 0.46 15.32
CA ALA A 96 6.34 -0.71 16.05
C ALA A 96 5.40 -1.91 15.88
N VAL A 97 5.96 -3.04 15.47
CA VAL A 97 5.24 -4.31 15.40
C VAL A 97 5.01 -4.83 16.81
N GLN A 98 3.78 -5.23 17.09
CA GLN A 98 3.41 -5.81 18.36
C GLN A 98 4.11 -7.16 18.56
N THR A 99 4.76 -7.32 19.71
CA THR A 99 5.31 -8.62 20.12
C THR A 99 4.27 -9.43 20.92
N ASN A 100 4.56 -10.71 21.15
CA ASN A 100 3.83 -11.53 22.13
C ASN A 100 4.01 -11.07 23.60
N VAL A 101 4.90 -10.10 23.88
CA VAL A 101 5.06 -9.51 25.22
C VAL A 101 4.32 -8.17 25.27
N PRO A 102 3.34 -8.01 26.18
CA PRO A 102 2.60 -6.76 26.33
C PRO A 102 3.53 -5.57 26.58
N ALA A 103 3.18 -4.41 26.03
CA ALA A 103 3.94 -3.17 26.14
C ALA A 103 5.36 -3.21 25.53
N LEU A 104 5.75 -4.28 24.82
CA LEU A 104 6.98 -4.38 24.02
C LEU A 104 6.62 -4.43 22.53
N GLY A 105 7.28 -3.60 21.74
CA GLY A 105 7.19 -3.57 20.29
C GLY A 105 8.57 -3.56 19.64
N ILE A 106 8.62 -3.86 18.35
CA ILE A 106 9.83 -3.73 17.52
C ILE A 106 9.58 -2.59 16.53
N ARG A 107 10.18 -1.43 16.78
CA ARG A 107 10.06 -0.26 15.90
C ARG A 107 10.94 -0.43 14.68
N ILE A 108 10.38 -0.17 13.51
CA ILE A 108 11.11 -0.19 12.25
C ILE A 108 11.41 1.23 11.78
N PHE A 109 12.56 1.37 11.13
CA PHE A 109 13.02 2.59 10.49
C PHE A 109 13.30 2.30 9.02
N GLN A 110 12.94 3.26 8.16
CA GLN A 110 13.44 3.38 6.80
C GLN A 110 14.38 4.58 6.77
N ASN A 111 15.62 4.39 6.30
CA ASN A 111 16.63 5.47 6.25
C ASN A 111 16.73 6.25 7.58
N SER A 112 16.74 5.51 8.70
CA SER A 112 16.76 6.03 10.07
C SER A 112 15.56 6.90 10.50
N VAL A 113 14.50 6.97 9.69
CA VAL A 113 13.21 7.60 10.03
C VAL A 113 12.19 6.50 10.39
N PRO A 114 11.37 6.65 11.44
CA PRO A 114 10.34 5.66 11.76
C PRO A 114 9.45 5.34 10.55
N PHE A 115 9.33 4.05 10.24
CA PHE A 115 8.50 3.57 9.14
C PHE A 115 7.15 3.11 9.70
N LEU A 116 6.11 3.92 9.48
CA LEU A 116 4.75 3.57 9.91
C LEU A 116 4.29 2.28 9.24
N LEU A 117 3.76 1.36 10.04
CA LEU A 117 3.24 0.11 9.54
C LEU A 117 2.01 0.32 8.66
N ASN A 118 1.80 -0.59 7.72
CA ASN A 118 0.68 -0.59 6.79
C ASN A 118 0.57 0.70 5.96
N THR A 119 1.68 1.40 5.78
CA THR A 119 1.78 2.62 4.98
C THR A 119 2.78 2.38 3.85
N PRO A 120 2.39 2.55 2.57
CA PRO A 120 3.32 2.36 1.46
C PRO A 120 4.32 3.51 1.33
N LEU A 121 5.50 3.18 0.83
CA LEU A 121 6.59 4.11 0.50
C LEU A 121 7.03 3.87 -0.94
N ASP A 122 7.07 4.92 -1.75
CA ASP A 122 7.65 4.85 -3.10
C ASP A 122 9.15 4.57 -3.03
N ILE A 123 9.62 3.58 -3.79
CA ILE A 123 11.02 3.18 -3.83
C ILE A 123 11.54 3.03 -5.25
N THR A 124 12.86 3.10 -5.39
CA THR A 124 13.56 2.76 -6.63
C THR A 124 14.43 1.52 -6.39
N LEU A 125 14.32 0.53 -7.27
CA LEU A 125 15.04 -0.75 -7.13
C LEU A 125 16.57 -0.61 -7.09
N SER A 126 17.14 0.40 -7.75
CA SER A 126 18.58 0.66 -7.72
C SER A 126 19.08 1.26 -6.40
N SER A 127 18.16 1.78 -5.57
CA SER A 127 18.47 2.40 -4.29
C SER A 127 17.33 2.17 -3.28
N PRO A 128 17.08 0.91 -2.88
CA PRO A 128 16.03 0.61 -1.92
C PRO A 128 16.38 1.21 -0.54
N PRO A 129 15.37 1.54 0.29
CA PRO A 129 15.61 2.17 1.58
C PRO A 129 16.37 1.21 2.52
N THR A 130 17.25 1.75 3.35
CA THR A 130 17.84 0.96 4.43
C THR A 130 16.78 0.69 5.49
N LEU A 131 16.68 -0.55 5.97
CA LEU A 131 15.75 -0.92 7.03
C LEU A 131 16.51 -1.25 8.31
N GLU A 132 16.03 -0.71 9.43
CA GLU A 132 16.58 -0.98 10.76
C GLU A 132 15.46 -1.24 11.75
N VAL A 133 15.74 -2.03 12.78
CA VAL A 133 14.78 -2.35 13.83
C VAL A 133 15.37 -2.16 15.22
N VAL A 134 14.53 -1.77 16.18
CA VAL A 134 14.94 -1.61 17.58
C VAL A 134 13.79 -1.99 18.54
N PRO A 135 14.07 -2.68 19.66
CA PRO A 135 13.06 -2.91 20.68
C PRO A 135 12.65 -1.60 21.34
N VAL A 136 11.34 -1.39 21.49
CA VAL A 136 10.73 -0.23 22.13
C VAL A 136 9.70 -0.69 23.15
N LYS A 137 9.50 0.10 24.19
CA LYS A 137 8.48 -0.19 25.20
C LYS A 137 7.54 0.98 25.38
N GLN A 138 6.31 0.68 25.78
CA GLN A 138 5.34 1.70 26.13
C GLN A 138 5.91 2.63 27.22
N PRO A 139 5.76 3.96 27.09
CA PRO A 139 6.20 4.90 28.12
C PRO A 139 5.62 4.54 29.49
N GLY A 140 6.47 4.57 30.54
CA GLY A 140 6.08 4.21 31.91
C GLY A 140 5.93 2.71 32.19
N ALA A 141 5.90 1.85 31.16
CA ALA A 141 5.76 0.41 31.38
C ALA A 141 7.03 -0.22 31.98
N ILE A 142 6.81 -1.22 32.85
CA ILE A 142 7.83 -2.11 33.41
C ILE A 142 7.69 -3.46 32.70
N LEU A 143 8.69 -3.84 31.93
CA LEU A 143 8.70 -5.13 31.25
C LEU A 143 9.14 -6.24 32.20
N ALA A 144 8.40 -7.35 32.20
CA ALA A 144 8.82 -8.58 32.88
C ALA A 144 9.78 -9.39 31.98
N PRO A 145 10.74 -10.16 32.56
CA PRO A 145 11.56 -11.06 31.79
C PRO A 145 10.70 -12.13 31.09
N ALA A 146 10.82 -12.21 29.76
CA ALA A 146 10.11 -13.19 28.93
C ALA A 146 10.82 -13.35 27.58
N ARG A 147 10.57 -14.47 26.90
CA ARG A 147 10.93 -14.62 25.48
C ARG A 147 9.93 -13.82 24.65
N PHE A 148 10.44 -13.05 23.68
CA PHE A 148 9.61 -12.29 22.77
C PHE A 148 9.84 -12.66 21.31
N SER A 149 8.80 -12.52 20.50
CA SER A 149 8.81 -12.64 19.04
C SER A 149 7.79 -11.65 18.45
N ALA A 150 8.03 -11.23 17.21
CA ALA A 150 7.16 -10.37 16.43
C ALA A 150 7.24 -10.82 14.97
N VAL A 151 6.14 -10.69 14.23
CA VAL A 151 6.08 -11.05 12.81
C VAL A 151 5.41 -9.91 12.04
N ALA A 152 5.98 -9.56 10.91
CA ALA A 152 5.42 -8.64 9.93
C ALA A 152 5.83 -9.09 8.52
N THR A 153 5.11 -8.61 7.52
CA THR A 153 5.36 -8.89 6.11
C THR A 153 5.99 -7.68 5.47
N LEU A 154 7.22 -7.82 4.96
CA LEU A 154 7.78 -6.84 4.03
C LEU A 154 7.17 -7.12 2.64
N LEU A 155 6.53 -6.11 2.05
CA LEU A 155 5.82 -6.23 0.78
C LEU A 155 6.38 -5.21 -0.21
N ALA A 156 6.73 -5.68 -1.41
CA ALA A 156 7.07 -4.86 -2.56
C ALA A 156 6.01 -5.10 -3.65
N GLU A 157 5.33 -4.04 -4.08
CA GLU A 157 4.23 -4.12 -5.04
C GLU A 157 4.32 -3.00 -6.08
N TYR A 158 3.98 -3.32 -7.33
CA TYR A 158 3.87 -2.32 -8.39
C TYR A 158 2.48 -1.68 -8.35
N GLU A 159 2.42 -0.37 -8.62
CA GLU A 159 1.18 0.36 -8.92
C GLU A 159 0.92 0.53 -10.42
#